data_AF-A0A7C6W5M0-F1
#
_entry.id   AF-A0A7C6W5M0-F1
#
_cell.length_a   1.000
_cell.length_b   1.000
_cell.length_c   1.000
_cell.angle_alpha   90.00
_cell.angle_beta   90.00
_cell.angle_gamma   90.00
#
_symmetry.space_group_name_H-M   'P 1'
#
loop_
_entity.id
_entity.type
_entity.pdbx_description
1 polymer ?
#
loop_
_entity_poly.entity_id
_entity_poly.type
_entity_poly.pdbx_seq_one_letter_code
_entity_poly.pdbx_strand_id
1 'polypeptide(L)'
;MNQQTYQNFSCHDGCLASVVGRKQRNGKWGLYSVSEVMGMGMAKYENHILDTYYDEVVGLNSHSGLSYIATKQNNRWGLIQIRDNGKVKSDWKVIAENIYDSLDFMLAEFNINRQDYMVDEEQSW
;
A
#
# COMPACT_ATOMS: atom_id res chain seq x y z
N MET A 1 2.93 20.42 -17.01
CA MET A 1 3.41 19.82 -15.75
C MET A 1 2.69 18.48 -15.60
N ASN A 2 3.40 17.35 -15.58
CA ASN A 2 2.75 16.06 -15.35
C ASN A 2 2.53 15.91 -13.84
N GLN A 3 1.27 15.91 -13.42
CA GLN A 3 0.88 15.64 -12.04
C GLN A 3 1.37 14.25 -11.65
N GLN A 4 1.89 14.14 -10.43
CA GLN A 4 2.39 12.86 -9.93
C GLN A 4 1.35 12.26 -9.00
N THR A 5 0.78 11.12 -9.40
CA THR A 5 -0.25 10.44 -8.61
C THR A 5 0.38 9.65 -7.47
N TYR A 6 -0.17 9.84 -6.26
CA TYR A 6 0.23 9.12 -5.06
C TYR A 6 -0.97 8.45 -4.40
N GLN A 7 -0.71 7.37 -3.67
CA GLN A 7 -1.67 6.72 -2.78
C GLN A 7 -1.01 6.42 -1.44
N ASN A 8 -1.67 6.75 -0.34
CA ASN A 8 -1.19 6.48 1.00
C ASN A 8 -1.75 5.14 1.49
N PHE A 9 -0.91 4.37 2.16
CA PHE A 9 -1.30 3.15 2.85
C PHE A 9 -0.92 3.27 4.32
N SER A 10 -1.90 3.26 5.19
CA SER A 10 -1.75 3.51 6.63
C SER A 10 -2.35 2.37 7.44
N CYS A 11 -1.65 2.00 8.52
CA CYS A 11 -2.12 1.00 9.48
C CYS A 11 -2.31 1.55 10.91
N HIS A 12 -2.14 2.85 11.13
CA HIS A 12 -2.35 3.54 12.41
C HIS A 12 -3.07 4.88 12.14
N ASP A 13 -3.12 5.79 13.13
CA ASP A 13 -3.82 7.10 13.19
C ASP A 13 -3.67 8.07 11.99
N GLY A 14 -2.95 7.68 10.93
CA GLY A 14 -2.82 8.44 9.70
C GLY A 14 -1.85 9.61 9.79
N CYS A 15 -1.13 9.78 10.91
CA CYS A 15 -0.13 10.86 11.02
C CYS A 15 1.02 10.69 10.00
N LEU A 16 1.36 9.46 9.63
CA LEU A 16 2.29 9.13 8.56
C LEU A 16 1.74 7.93 7.79
N ALA A 17 1.96 7.91 6.47
CA ALA A 17 1.71 6.71 5.70
C ALA A 17 2.77 5.67 6.06
N SER A 18 2.37 4.42 6.21
CA SER A 18 3.29 3.31 6.41
C SER A 18 4.01 2.95 5.10
N VAL A 19 3.26 3.02 3.99
CA VAL A 19 3.75 2.85 2.63
C VAL A 19 3.08 3.90 1.74
N VAL A 20 3.80 4.39 0.73
CA VAL A 20 3.23 5.21 -0.35
C VAL A 20 3.35 4.48 -1.69
N GLY A 21 2.27 4.50 -2.45
CA GLY A 21 2.24 4.16 -3.86
C GLY A 21 2.63 5.38 -4.69
N ARG A 22 3.57 5.20 -5.62
CA ARG A 22 3.95 6.23 -6.59
C ARG A 22 3.72 5.71 -8.00
N LYS A 23 2.81 6.34 -8.74
CA LYS A 23 2.58 6.04 -10.14
C LYS A 23 3.72 6.58 -11.00
N GLN A 24 4.37 5.69 -11.73
CA GLN A 24 5.48 5.98 -12.64
C GLN A 24 4.96 6.53 -13.96
N ARG A 25 5.85 7.09 -14.79
CA ARG A 25 5.49 7.64 -16.11
C ARG A 25 4.90 6.60 -17.07
N ASN A 26 5.24 5.32 -16.88
CA ASN A 26 4.69 4.20 -17.65
C ASN A 26 3.31 3.74 -17.13
N GLY A 27 2.73 4.42 -16.15
CA GLY A 27 1.43 4.10 -15.55
C GLY A 27 1.48 3.04 -14.45
N LYS A 28 2.63 2.40 -14.21
CA LYS A 28 2.77 1.37 -13.17
C LYS A 28 3.04 1.97 -11.79
N TRP A 29 2.67 1.25 -10.75
CA TRP A 29 2.86 1.63 -9.36
C TRP A 29 4.11 0.99 -8.77
N GLY A 30 4.94 1.82 -8.13
CA GLY A 30 5.99 1.34 -7.20
C GLY A 30 5.56 1.64 -5.76
N LEU A 31 5.99 0.81 -4.82
CA LEU A 31 5.63 0.92 -3.40
C LEU A 31 6.87 1.27 -2.56
N TYR A 32 6.75 2.31 -1.73
CA TYR A 32 7.88 2.88 -1.00
C TYR A 32 7.54 3.04 0.49
N SER A 33 8.44 2.60 1.35
CA SER A 33 8.38 2.79 2.81
C SER A 33 9.22 3.99 3.24
N VAL A 34 9.01 4.41 4.48
CA VAL A 34 9.76 5.52 5.09
C VAL A 34 11.28 5.25 5.06
N SER A 35 12.03 6.19 4.51
CA SER A 35 13.49 6.24 4.61
C SER A 35 13.96 7.09 5.77
N GLU A 36 13.35 8.25 5.99
CA GLU A 36 13.72 9.24 6.99
C GLU A 36 12.47 9.97 7.53
N VAL A 37 12.40 10.20 8.84
CA VAL A 37 11.37 11.08 9.43
C VAL A 37 11.96 12.47 9.61
N MET A 38 11.26 13.47 9.08
CA MET A 38 11.71 14.86 9.08
C MET A 38 10.97 15.74 10.10
N GLY A 39 10.02 15.18 10.85
CA GLY A 39 9.22 15.88 11.85
C GLY A 39 7.85 15.24 12.03
N MET A 40 7.01 15.84 12.88
CA MET A 40 5.64 15.38 13.08
C MET A 40 4.85 15.52 11.77
N GLY A 41 4.42 14.38 11.21
CA GLY A 41 3.65 14.32 9.98
C GLY A 41 4.45 14.42 8.68
N MET A 42 5.79 14.46 8.74
CA MET A 42 6.63 14.54 7.54
C MET A 42 7.68 13.42 7.50
N ALA A 43 7.69 12.67 6.41
CA ALA A 43 8.67 11.62 6.15
C ALA A 43 9.06 11.58 4.68
N LYS A 44 10.29 11.14 4.40
CA LYS A 44 10.75 10.76 3.07
C LYS A 44 10.42 9.30 2.81
N TYR A 45 10.04 8.99 1.57
CA TYR A 45 9.66 7.63 1.13
C TYR A 45 10.54 7.18 -0.04
N GLU A 46 11.78 6.83 0.26
CA GLU A 46 12.77 6.45 -0.77
C GLU A 46 13.12 4.96 -0.73
N ASN A 47 12.63 4.22 0.26
CA ASN A 47 12.91 2.78 0.39
C ASN A 47 11.87 1.96 -0.37
N HIS A 48 12.21 1.46 -1.55
CA HIS A 48 11.35 0.57 -2.31
C HIS A 48 11.11 -0.72 -1.52
N ILE A 49 9.85 -1.08 -1.24
CA ILE A 49 9.56 -2.28 -0.42
C ILE A 49 9.83 -3.57 -1.20
N LEU A 50 9.55 -3.58 -2.50
CA LEU A 50 9.78 -4.73 -3.39
C LEU A 50 10.26 -4.20 -4.72
N ASP A 51 11.32 -4.77 -5.31
CA ASP A 51 11.80 -4.39 -6.65
C ASP A 51 10.86 -4.90 -7.75
N THR A 52 9.62 -4.41 -7.72
CA THR A 52 8.51 -4.84 -8.57
C THR A 52 7.58 -3.65 -8.80
N TYR A 53 7.04 -3.57 -10.02
CA TYR A 53 6.05 -2.58 -10.40
C TYR A 53 4.72 -3.25 -10.73
N TYR A 54 3.64 -2.63 -10.28
CA TYR A 54 2.27 -3.16 -10.36
C TYR A 54 1.43 -2.37 -11.36
N ASP A 55 0.50 -3.04 -12.02
CA ASP A 55 -0.44 -2.40 -12.94
C ASP A 55 -1.54 -1.67 -12.17
N GLU A 56 -1.92 -2.18 -10.99
CA GLU A 56 -2.94 -1.62 -10.09
C GLU A 56 -2.56 -1.88 -8.63
N VAL A 57 -2.96 -0.97 -7.74
CA VAL A 57 -2.84 -1.13 -6.28
C VAL A 57 -4.15 -0.68 -5.62
N VAL A 58 -4.58 -1.39 -4.59
CA VAL A 58 -5.80 -1.08 -3.84
C VAL A 58 -5.46 -1.12 -2.36
N GLY A 59 -5.66 0.01 -1.69
CA GLY A 59 -5.45 0.15 -0.25
C GLY A 59 -6.62 -0.41 0.55
N LEU A 60 -6.30 -1.15 1.60
CA LEU A 60 -7.20 -1.59 2.65
C LEU A 60 -6.64 -1.06 3.97
N ASN A 61 -6.86 0.23 4.19
CA ASN A 61 -6.28 0.98 5.29
C ASN A 61 -7.09 0.81 6.57
N SER A 62 -6.42 0.83 7.73
CA SER A 62 -7.06 0.64 9.03
C SER A 62 -6.34 1.43 10.11
N HIS A 63 -7.06 1.76 11.19
CA HIS A 63 -6.47 2.29 12.42
C HIS A 63 -6.15 1.20 13.46
N SER A 64 -6.36 -0.08 13.12
CA SER A 64 -6.22 -1.21 14.04
C SER A 64 -4.79 -1.70 14.26
N GLY A 65 -3.80 -1.13 13.57
CA GLY A 65 -2.43 -1.65 13.52
C GLY A 65 -2.18 -2.63 12.36
N LEU A 66 -3.20 -2.97 11.57
CA LEU A 66 -3.10 -3.96 10.49
C LEU A 66 -3.81 -3.47 9.22
N SER A 67 -3.10 -3.46 8.10
CA SER A 67 -3.64 -3.03 6.80
C SER A 67 -3.08 -3.87 5.68
N TYR A 68 -3.68 -3.73 4.50
CA TYR A 68 -3.27 -4.51 3.34
C TYR A 68 -3.19 -3.64 2.09
N ILE A 69 -2.32 -4.06 1.18
CA ILE A 69 -2.28 -3.54 -0.19
C ILE A 69 -2.54 -4.73 -1.10
N ALA A 70 -3.67 -4.73 -1.78
CA ALA A 70 -3.88 -5.62 -2.91
C ALA A 70 -3.13 -5.05 -4.11
N THR A 71 -2.37 -5.89 -4.79
CA THR A 71 -1.53 -5.51 -5.94
C THR A 71 -1.93 -6.32 -7.15
N LYS A 72 -1.92 -5.71 -8.33
CA LYS A 72 -2.20 -6.41 -9.59
C LYS A 72 -0.98 -6.36 -10.50
N GLN A 73 -0.61 -7.50 -11.06
CA GLN A 73 0.44 -7.61 -12.06
C GLN A 73 0.04 -8.65 -13.10
N ASN A 74 0.12 -8.31 -14.38
CA ASN A 74 -0.23 -9.21 -15.49
C ASN A 74 -1.63 -9.84 -15.32
N ASN A 75 -2.60 -9.01 -14.90
CA ASN A 75 -3.97 -9.40 -14.59
C ASN A 75 -4.15 -10.41 -13.44
N ARG A 76 -3.12 -10.58 -12.59
CA ARG A 76 -3.17 -11.42 -11.40
C ARG A 76 -3.01 -10.60 -10.12
N TRP A 77 -3.85 -10.88 -9.15
CA TRP A 77 -3.89 -10.24 -7.84
C TRP A 77 -2.98 -10.95 -6.84
N GLY A 78 -2.31 -10.15 -6.03
CA GLY A 78 -1.50 -10.55 -4.88
C GLY A 78 -1.76 -9.60 -3.71
N LEU A 79 -1.23 -9.93 -2.54
CA LEU A 79 -1.55 -9.24 -1.30
C LEU A 79 -0.31 -9.02 -0.44
N ILE A 80 -0.15 -7.77 0.00
CA ILE A 80 0.87 -7.35 0.94
C ILE A 80 0.18 -6.95 2.24
N GLN A 81 0.68 -7.48 3.36
CA GLN A 81 0.26 -7.07 4.70
C GLN A 81 1.19 -5.97 5.21
N ILE A 82 0.64 -4.93 5.81
CA ILE A 82 1.33 -3.89 6.56
C ILE A 82 0.90 -3.97 8.01
N ARG A 83 1.86 -3.93 8.94
CA ARG A 83 1.60 -4.04 10.37
C ARG A 83 2.36 -2.96 11.15
N ASP A 84 1.65 -2.31 12.06
CA ASP A 84 2.26 -1.47 13.09
C ASP A 84 3.05 -2.33 14.08
N ASN A 85 4.29 -1.93 14.31
CA ASN A 85 5.23 -2.57 15.22
C ASN A 85 5.70 -1.62 16.33
N GLY A 86 5.01 -0.49 16.53
CA GLY A 86 5.36 0.56 17.47
C GLY A 86 6.60 1.38 17.07
N LYS A 87 7.06 1.26 15.83
CA LYS A 87 8.20 2.00 15.28
C LYS A 87 7.73 2.85 14.10
N VAL A 88 8.56 3.83 13.77
CA VAL A 88 8.40 4.67 12.57
C VAL A 88 8.26 3.86 11.28
N LYS A 89 9.02 2.76 11.15
CA LYS A 89 8.98 1.89 9.98
C LYS A 89 8.07 0.71 10.30
N SER A 90 6.89 0.68 9.71
CA SER A 90 5.96 -0.45 9.80
C SER A 90 6.57 -1.71 9.20
N ASP A 91 6.19 -2.86 9.74
CA ASP A 91 6.52 -4.14 9.15
C ASP A 91 5.64 -4.39 7.93
N TRP A 92 6.20 -5.04 6.92
CA TRP A 92 5.44 -5.49 5.77
C TRP A 92 5.88 -6.87 5.33
N LYS A 93 4.98 -7.60 4.69
CA LYS A 93 5.28 -8.90 4.07
C LYS A 93 4.32 -9.20 2.93
N VAL A 94 4.81 -9.88 1.90
CA VAL A 94 3.96 -10.52 0.89
C VAL A 94 3.28 -11.71 1.56
N ILE A 95 1.95 -11.75 1.52
CA ILE A 95 1.16 -12.89 2.05
C ILE A 95 0.48 -13.67 0.94
N ALA A 96 0.35 -13.08 -0.26
CA ALA A 96 0.00 -13.75 -1.48
C ALA A 96 0.79 -13.14 -2.65
N GLU A 97 1.38 -14.00 -3.46
CA GLU A 97 1.94 -13.61 -4.75
C GLU A 97 0.83 -13.26 -5.75
N ASN A 98 1.20 -12.62 -6.86
CA ASN A 98 0.27 -12.26 -7.93
C ASN A 98 -0.18 -13.50 -8.73
N ILE A 99 -1.03 -14.35 -8.12
CA ILE A 99 -1.52 -15.60 -8.71
C ILE A 99 -3.05 -15.66 -8.84
N TYR A 100 -3.78 -14.79 -8.14
CA TYR A 100 -5.25 -14.83 -8.09
C TYR A 100 -5.87 -14.12 -9.28
N ASP A 101 -6.91 -14.70 -9.89
CA ASP A 101 -7.62 -14.07 -11.02
C ASP A 101 -8.61 -12.99 -10.59
N SER A 102 -9.00 -12.97 -9.31
CA SER A 102 -10.02 -12.07 -8.78
C SER A 102 -9.58 -11.48 -7.45
N LEU A 103 -9.73 -10.16 -7.32
CA LEU A 103 -9.52 -9.42 -6.07
C LEU A 103 -10.44 -9.98 -4.97
N ASP A 104 -11.73 -10.10 -5.26
CA ASP A 104 -12.72 -10.53 -4.27
C ASP A 104 -12.46 -11.96 -3.81
N PHE A 105 -12.06 -12.85 -4.72
CA PHE A 105 -11.71 -14.23 -4.37
C PHE A 105 -10.47 -14.28 -3.47
N MET A 106 -9.43 -13.53 -3.82
CA MET A 106 -8.23 -13.42 -2.98
C MET A 106 -8.59 -12.89 -1.59
N LEU A 107 -9.35 -11.79 -1.50
CA LEU A 107 -9.74 -11.21 -0.20
C LEU A 107 -10.56 -12.21 0.64
N ALA A 108 -11.47 -12.97 0.02
CA ALA A 108 -12.24 -14.00 0.70
C ALA A 108 -11.35 -15.13 1.26
N GLU A 109 -10.34 -15.58 0.52
CA GLU A 109 -9.40 -16.62 0.99
C GLU A 109 -8.62 -16.20 2.24
N PHE A 110 -8.30 -14.91 2.35
CA PHE A 110 -7.64 -14.33 3.52
C PHE A 110 -8.61 -13.85 4.61
N ASN A 111 -9.91 -14.10 4.49
CA ASN A 111 -10.97 -13.63 5.39
C ASN A 111 -10.96 -12.10 5.57
N ILE A 112 -10.71 -11.36 4.50
CA ILE A 112 -10.66 -9.89 4.50
C ILE A 112 -11.94 -9.35 3.89
N ASN A 113 -12.74 -8.63 4.70
CA ASN A 113 -13.90 -7.91 4.20
C ASN A 113 -13.53 -6.44 3.96
N ARG A 114 -13.67 -5.97 2.71
CA ARG A 114 -13.31 -4.60 2.32
C ARG A 114 -14.05 -3.52 3.12
N GLN A 115 -15.25 -3.82 3.62
CA GLN A 115 -16.06 -2.88 4.42
C GLN A 115 -15.44 -2.59 5.80
N ASP A 116 -14.53 -3.44 6.27
CA ASP A 116 -13.83 -3.24 7.54
C ASP A 116 -12.66 -2.24 7.42
N TYR A 117 -12.35 -1.79 6.20
CA TYR A 117 -11.22 -0.94 5.89
C TYR A 117 -11.68 0.40 5.34
N MET A 118 -10.84 1.40 5.56
CA MET A 118 -11.04 2.75 5.06
C MET A 118 -10.81 2.80 3.56
N VAL A 119 -11.66 3.57 2.87
CA VAL A 119 -11.50 3.88 1.46
C VAL A 119 -10.71 5.18 1.36
N ASP A 120 -9.43 5.10 0.97
CA ASP A 120 -8.69 6.30 0.60
C ASP A 120 -8.88 6.58 -0.90
N GLU A 121 -9.23 7.81 -1.22
CA GLU A 121 -9.33 8.31 -2.60
C GLU A 121 -7.93 8.69 -3.13
N GLU A 122 -7.65 8.40 -4.41
CA GLU A 122 -6.40 8.81 -5.06
C GLU A 122 -6.19 10.33 -4.92
N GLN A 123 -5.01 10.75 -4.45
CA GLN A 123 -4.68 12.16 -4.31
C GLN A 123 -3.76 12.61 -5.45
N SER A 124 -4.17 13.66 -6.15
CA SER A 124 -3.36 14.33 -7.18
C SER A 124 -2.80 15.63 -6.61
N TRP A 125 -1.47 15.73 -6.55
CA TRP A 125 -0.73 16.91 -6.09
C TRP A 125 0.08 17.52 -7.24
#